data_AF-A0A6L5Z7B3-F1
#
_entry.id   AF-A0A6L5Z7B3-F1
#
_cell.length_a   1.000
_cell.length_b   1.000
_cell.length_c   1.000
_cell.angle_alpha   90.00
_cell.angle_beta   90.00
_cell.angle_gamma   90.00
#
_symmetry.space_group_name_H-M   'P 1'
#
loop_
_entity.id
_entity.type
_entity.pdbx_description
1 polymer ?
#
loop_
_entity_poly.entity_id
_entity_poly.type
_entity_poly.pdbx_seq_one_letter_code
_entity_poly.pdbx_strand_id
1 'polypeptide(L)'
;AIGTGDGTTTAFQLTKLYASGAQSWTRVITKPVTGTVRIALGGVEQPSGWTVDTTTGVVTFAAAPGAGVAITAGFEFDVPVRFDTDALDVTLDLERLGSITSIPLLELRR
;
A
#
# COMPACT_ATOMS: atom_id res chain seq x y z
N ALA A 1 7.47 1.59 -10.17
CA ALA A 1 7.83 0.16 -10.27
C ALA A 1 8.01 -0.39 -8.87
N ILE A 2 7.75 -1.69 -8.66
CA ILE A 2 8.05 -2.41 -7.42
C ILE A 2 9.34 -3.25 -7.55
N GLY A 3 9.88 -3.38 -8.76
CA GLY A 3 11.13 -4.07 -9.02
C GLY A 3 11.38 -4.25 -10.52
N THR A 4 12.46 -4.97 -10.83
CA THR A 4 12.81 -5.43 -12.17
C THR A 4 13.11 -6.92 -12.08
N GLY A 5 12.59 -7.70 -13.02
CA GLY A 5 12.85 -9.13 -13.09
C GLY A 5 14.33 -9.44 -13.35
N ASP A 6 14.79 -10.54 -12.79
CA ASP A 6 16.14 -11.11 -13.00
C ASP A 6 16.07 -12.54 -13.57
N GLY A 7 14.87 -13.06 -13.83
CA GLY A 7 14.62 -14.43 -14.29
C GLY A 7 14.65 -15.50 -13.21
N THR A 8 14.85 -15.15 -11.93
CA THR A 8 14.94 -16.09 -10.80
C THR A 8 14.10 -15.70 -9.59
N THR A 9 14.03 -14.42 -9.25
CA THR A 9 13.27 -13.88 -8.12
C THR A 9 11.78 -13.88 -8.45
N THR A 10 10.97 -14.46 -7.55
CA THR A 10 9.52 -14.55 -7.70
C THR A 10 8.75 -13.67 -6.72
N ALA A 11 9.38 -13.21 -5.63
CA ALA A 11 8.73 -12.42 -4.59
C ALA A 11 9.17 -10.96 -4.64
N PHE A 12 8.19 -10.04 -4.66
CA PHE A 12 8.42 -8.60 -4.71
C PHE A 12 7.51 -7.87 -3.72
N GLN A 13 8.09 -6.97 -2.94
CA GLN A 13 7.34 -6.16 -1.97
C GLN A 13 6.58 -5.03 -2.67
N LEU A 14 5.29 -4.84 -2.33
CA LEU A 14 4.58 -3.63 -2.73
C LEU A 14 5.18 -2.41 -2.04
N THR A 15 5.51 -1.39 -2.83
CA THR A 15 6.07 -0.14 -2.34
C THR A 15 5.41 1.06 -3.00
N LYS A 16 5.28 2.17 -2.26
CA LYS A 16 4.92 3.47 -2.80
C LYS A 16 6.11 4.41 -2.67
N LEU A 17 6.63 4.85 -3.80
CA LEU A 17 7.59 5.95 -3.85
C LEU A 17 6.83 7.28 -3.83
N TYR A 18 7.09 8.09 -2.82
CA TYR A 18 6.69 9.49 -2.78
C TYR A 18 7.89 10.33 -3.23
N ALA A 19 7.69 11.22 -4.19
CA ALA A 19 8.71 12.14 -4.67
C ALA A 19 8.22 13.57 -4.51
N SER A 20 9.07 14.45 -3.99
CA SER A 20 8.84 15.89 -3.86
C SER A 20 10.13 16.62 -4.23
N GLY A 21 10.16 17.23 -5.41
CA GLY A 21 11.39 17.79 -5.97
C GLY A 21 12.50 16.74 -6.06
N ALA A 22 13.67 17.05 -5.50
CA ALA A 22 14.82 16.14 -5.46
C ALA A 22 14.75 15.09 -4.33
N GLN A 23 13.78 15.19 -3.43
CA GLN A 23 13.63 14.27 -2.31
C GLN A 23 12.69 13.13 -2.67
N SER A 24 13.01 11.93 -2.19
CA SER A 24 12.13 10.79 -2.32
C SER A 24 12.10 9.97 -1.04
N TRP A 25 10.95 9.35 -0.80
CA TRP A 25 10.73 8.44 0.33
C TRP A 25 9.94 7.23 -0.14
N THR A 26 10.47 6.05 0.13
CA THR A 26 9.83 4.78 -0.21
C THR A 26 9.11 4.22 1.01
N ARG A 27 7.80 4.03 0.88
CA ARG A 27 6.97 3.35 1.87
C ARG A 27 6.80 1.89 1.47
N VAL A 28 7.06 0.98 2.40
CA VAL A 28 6.64 -0.41 2.30
C VAL A 28 5.13 -0.50 2.55
N ILE A 29 4.41 -1.17 1.66
CA ILE A 29 2.97 -1.34 1.75
C ILE A 29 2.69 -2.74 2.28
N THR A 30 2.19 -2.86 3.51
CA THR A 30 1.88 -4.16 4.13
C THR A 30 0.40 -4.50 4.13
N LYS A 31 -0.49 -3.53 3.92
CA LYS A 31 -1.94 -3.70 3.90
C LYS A 31 -2.56 -3.19 2.59
N PRO A 32 -2.30 -3.82 1.44
CA PRO A 32 -3.03 -3.50 0.23
C PRO A 32 -4.51 -3.90 0.38
N VAL A 33 -5.41 -3.09 -0.17
CA VAL A 33 -6.85 -3.39 -0.15
C VAL A 33 -7.12 -4.61 -1.05
N THR A 34 -7.71 -5.64 -0.49
CA THR A 34 -8.03 -6.88 -1.19
C THR A 34 -8.83 -6.61 -2.47
N GLY A 35 -8.42 -7.22 -3.59
CA GLY A 35 -9.09 -7.08 -4.89
C GLY A 35 -8.70 -5.84 -5.71
N THR A 36 -7.92 -4.91 -5.15
CA THR A 36 -7.49 -3.70 -5.87
C THR A 36 -6.13 -3.83 -6.55
N VAL A 37 -5.32 -4.82 -6.16
CA VAL A 37 -3.98 -5.02 -6.73
C VAL A 37 -4.09 -5.40 -8.20
N ARG A 38 -3.31 -4.71 -9.03
CA ARG A 38 -3.07 -4.95 -10.45
C ARG A 38 -1.57 -4.97 -10.69
N ILE A 39 -1.10 -5.95 -11.45
CA ILE A 39 0.33 -6.11 -11.76
C ILE A 39 0.53 -5.95 -13.26
N ALA A 40 1.61 -5.28 -13.65
CA ALA A 40 2.04 -5.24 -15.04
C ALA A 40 3.53 -5.59 -15.17
N LEU A 41 3.85 -6.33 -16.23
CA LEU A 41 5.20 -6.72 -16.61
C LEU A 41 5.53 -6.05 -17.94
N GLY A 42 6.59 -5.24 -17.97
CA GLY A 42 6.97 -4.47 -19.17
C GLY A 42 5.86 -3.53 -19.66
N GLY A 43 4.99 -3.06 -18.77
CA GLY A 43 3.84 -2.21 -19.11
C GLY A 43 2.57 -2.96 -19.53
N VAL A 44 2.59 -4.29 -19.60
CA VAL A 44 1.42 -5.11 -19.94
C VAL A 44 0.81 -5.71 -18.68
N GLU A 45 -0.47 -5.43 -18.44
CA GLU A 45 -1.22 -5.95 -17.30
C GLU A 45 -1.29 -7.48 -17.32
N GLN A 46 -1.05 -8.09 -16.16
CA GLN A 46 -1.11 -9.53 -15.93
C GLN A 46 -2.35 -9.84 -15.09
N PRO A 47 -3.44 -10.38 -15.69
CA PRO A 47 -4.67 -10.68 -14.95
C PRO A 47 -4.53 -11.89 -14.00
N SER A 48 -3.49 -12.70 -14.17
CA SER A 48 -3.20 -13.89 -13.36
C SER A 48 -1.71 -14.22 -13.38
N GLY A 49 -1.30 -15.34 -12.77
CA GLY A 49 0.10 -15.77 -12.70
C GLY A 49 0.88 -15.20 -11.50
N TRP A 50 0.17 -14.58 -10.57
CA TRP A 50 0.70 -14.04 -9.32
C TRP A 50 -0.35 -14.09 -8.21
N THR A 51 0.12 -14.03 -6.98
CA THR A 51 -0.70 -13.88 -5.76
C THR A 51 -0.15 -12.74 -4.91
N VAL A 52 -0.97 -12.18 -4.02
CA VAL A 52 -0.54 -11.17 -3.05
C VAL A 52 -0.96 -11.59 -1.65
N ASP A 53 -0.04 -11.54 -0.70
CA ASP A 53 -0.38 -11.61 0.72
C ASP A 53 -0.79 -10.21 1.18
N THR A 54 -2.06 -10.02 1.53
CA THR A 54 -2.60 -8.72 1.93
C THR A 54 -2.26 -8.32 3.37
N THR A 55 -1.53 -9.16 4.10
CA THR A 55 -1.04 -8.89 5.45
C THR A 55 0.42 -8.44 5.49
N THR A 56 1.20 -8.79 4.46
CA THR A 56 2.61 -8.41 4.29
C THR A 56 2.86 -7.52 3.08
N GLY A 57 1.94 -7.53 2.11
CA GLY A 57 2.06 -6.83 0.83
C GLY A 57 3.08 -7.44 -0.12
N VAL A 58 3.46 -8.69 0.07
CA VAL A 58 4.36 -9.41 -0.84
C VAL A 58 3.56 -9.99 -2.02
N VAL A 59 3.97 -9.63 -3.23
CA VAL A 59 3.48 -10.22 -4.48
C VAL A 59 4.41 -11.38 -4.84
N THR A 60 3.84 -12.55 -5.09
CA THR A 60 4.57 -13.75 -5.51
C THR A 60 4.11 -14.18 -6.90
N PHE A 61 5.03 -14.26 -7.85
CA PHE A 61 4.76 -14.74 -9.20
C PHE A 61 4.91 -16.26 -9.29
N ALA A 62 4.05 -16.91 -10.07
CA ALA A 62 4.15 -18.35 -10.34
C ALA A 62 5.39 -18.72 -11.18
N ALA A 63 5.87 -17.78 -12.01
CA ALA A 63 7.13 -17.87 -12.74
C ALA A 63 7.89 -16.56 -12.58
N ALA A 64 9.21 -16.63 -12.42
CA ALA A 64 10.03 -15.44 -12.23
C ALA A 64 9.92 -14.49 -13.44
N PRO A 65 9.64 -13.20 -13.23
CA PRO A 65 9.66 -12.22 -14.32
C PRO A 65 11.03 -12.22 -15.02
N GLY A 66 11.02 -12.17 -16.35
CA GLY A 66 12.24 -12.24 -17.16
C GLY A 66 13.25 -11.13 -16.83
N ALA A 67 14.53 -11.39 -17.10
CA ALA A 67 15.60 -10.44 -16.84
C ALA A 67 15.36 -9.10 -17.56
N GLY A 68 15.45 -8.00 -16.82
CA GLY A 68 15.24 -6.64 -17.33
C GLY A 68 13.78 -6.23 -17.49
N VAL A 69 12.82 -7.11 -17.22
CA VAL A 69 11.38 -6.78 -17.31
C VAL A 69 10.99 -5.92 -16.11
N ALA A 70 10.54 -4.69 -16.36
CA ALA A 70 10.03 -3.81 -15.33
C ALA A 70 8.74 -4.36 -14.71
N ILE A 71 8.66 -4.36 -13.39
CA ILE A 71 7.49 -4.83 -12.63
C ILE A 71 6.82 -3.60 -12.01
N THR A 72 5.57 -3.34 -12.39
CA THR A 72 4.76 -2.26 -11.84
C THR A 72 3.49 -2.81 -11.19
N ALA A 73 2.97 -2.06 -10.22
CA ALA A 73 1.75 -2.42 -9.52
C ALA A 73 0.89 -1.17 -9.29
N GLY A 74 -0.41 -1.31 -9.49
CA GLY A 74 -1.44 -0.37 -9.06
C GLY A 74 -2.29 -1.01 -7.97
N PHE A 75 -2.60 -0.29 -6.91
CA PHE A 75 -3.34 -0.80 -5.76
C PHE A 75 -3.80 0.35 -4.86
N GLU A 76 -4.85 0.10 -4.10
CA GLU A 76 -5.19 0.88 -2.90
C GLU A 76 -4.54 0.24 -1.69
N PHE A 77 -4.31 1.01 -0.63
CA PHE A 77 -3.71 0.49 0.60
C PHE A 77 -4.18 1.26 1.83
N ASP A 78 -4.21 0.55 2.95
CA ASP A 78 -4.52 1.12 4.25
C ASP A 78 -3.24 1.46 5.01
N VAL A 79 -3.29 2.55 5.76
CA VAL A 79 -2.25 2.94 6.71
C VAL A 79 -2.76 2.62 8.11
N PRO A 80 -2.15 1.68 8.85
CA PRO A 80 -2.58 1.39 10.21
C PRO A 80 -2.33 2.60 11.10
N VAL A 81 -3.36 3.01 11.83
CA VAL A 81 -3.33 4.16 12.74
C VAL A 81 -3.91 3.76 14.11
N ARG A 82 -3.60 4.57 15.13
CA ARG A 82 -4.32 4.61 16.39
C ARG A 82 -4.72 6.05 16.71
N PHE A 83 -5.67 6.25 17.62
CA PHE A 83 -5.87 7.57 18.21
C PHE A 83 -4.61 8.01 18.95
N ASP A 84 -4.26 9.28 18.80
CA ASP A 84 -3.14 9.89 19.53
C ASP A 84 -3.53 10.35 20.94
N THR A 85 -4.80 10.20 21.29
CA THR A 85 -5.39 10.57 22.56
C THR A 85 -6.20 9.40 23.12
N ASP A 86 -6.31 9.34 24.45
CA ASP A 86 -7.12 8.34 25.16
C ASP A 86 -8.61 8.71 25.20
N ALA A 87 -8.94 9.98 24.93
CA ALA A 87 -10.30 10.51 24.93
C ALA A 87 -10.60 11.28 23.63
N LEU A 88 -11.82 11.09 23.12
CA LEU A 88 -12.37 11.84 22.00
C LEU A 88 -13.43 12.81 22.53
N ASP A 89 -13.09 14.10 22.53
CA ASP A 89 -14.03 15.13 22.93
C ASP A 89 -15.13 15.29 21.86
N VAL A 90 -16.37 15.10 22.30
CA VAL A 90 -17.58 15.24 21.47
C VAL A 90 -18.37 16.43 22.01
N THR A 91 -18.75 17.36 21.13
CA THR A 91 -19.62 18.48 21.48
C THR A 91 -21.04 18.19 21.02
N LEU A 92 -22.03 18.46 21.87
CA LEU A 92 -23.44 18.51 21.47
C LEU A 92 -23.77 19.95 21.07
N ASP A 93 -23.88 20.19 19.77
CA ASP A 93 -24.13 21.54 19.24
C ASP A 93 -25.61 21.92 19.39
N LEU A 94 -26.51 20.98 19.07
CA LEU A 94 -27.97 21.07 19.25
C LEU A 94 -28.53 19.68 19.58
N GLU A 95 -29.80 19.59 19.97
CA GLU A 95 -30.46 18.30 20.16
C GLU A 95 -30.32 17.43 18.88
N ARG A 96 -29.70 16.25 19.02
CA ARG A 96 -29.39 15.31 17.92
C ARG A 96 -28.38 15.79 16.88
N LEU A 97 -27.63 16.86 17.16
CA LEU A 97 -26.50 17.31 16.35
C LEU A 97 -25.25 17.41 17.23
N GLY A 98 -24.25 16.56 16.94
CA GLY A 98 -22.96 16.62 17.62
C GLY A 98 -21.81 16.65 16.64
N SER A 99 -20.67 17.16 17.10
CA SER A 99 -19.45 17.30 16.32
C SER A 99 -18.23 16.82 17.09
N ILE A 100 -17.21 16.41 16.33
CA ILE A 100 -15.87 16.11 16.82
C ILE A 100 -14.93 17.05 16.08
N THR A 101 -14.39 18.05 16.79
CA THR A 101 -13.59 19.11 16.17
C THR A 101 -12.23 18.59 15.69
N SER A 102 -11.70 17.56 16.35
CA SER A 102 -10.41 16.98 16.01
C SER A 102 -10.42 15.48 16.27
N ILE A 103 -9.90 14.71 15.31
CA ILE A 103 -9.65 13.28 15.44
C ILE A 103 -8.15 13.06 15.21
N PRO A 104 -7.30 13.29 16.23
CA PRO A 104 -5.86 13.16 16.07
C PRO A 104 -5.47 11.68 15.96
N LEU A 105 -4.72 11.35 14.91
CA LEU A 105 -4.30 9.99 14.59
C LEU A 105 -2.79 9.91 14.51
N LEU A 106 -2.23 8.82 15.02
CA LEU A 106 -0.85 8.45 14.85
C LEU A 106 -0.74 7.22 13.95
N GLU A 107 0.08 7.31 12.92
CA GLU A 107 0.46 6.15 12.10
C GLU A 107 1.29 5.15 12.93
N LEU A 108 0.93 3.87 12.84
CA LEU A 108 1.69 2.78 13.41
C LEU A 108 2.71 2.26 12.39
N ARG A 109 4.00 2.41 12.70
CA ARG A 109 5.10 1.84 11.92
C ARG A 109 5.71 0.66 12.68
N ARG A 110 5.93 -0.46 12.00
CA ARG A 110 6.66 -1.63 12.51
C ARG A 110 8.11 -1.57 12.02
#